data_AF-A0A9X2PDR4-F1
#
_entry.id   AF-A0A9X2PDR4-F1
#
_cell.length_a   1.000
_cell.length_b   1.000
_cell.length_c   1.000
_cell.angle_alpha   90.00
_cell.angle_beta   90.00
_cell.angle_gamma   90.00
#
_symmetry.space_group_name_H-M   'P 1'
#
loop_
_entity.id
_entity.type
_entity.pdbx_description
1 polymer ?
#
loop_
_entity_poly.entity_id
_entity_poly.type
_entity_poly.pdbx_seq_one_letter_code
_entity_poly.pdbx_strand_id
1 'polypeptide(L)'
;MRHSVMIGALLGGLVLAGSASAQDAMSPEMKQLFVQNCRQDLATYCSGVQPGNGAVKGCIRDNFRSFSQPCKSALRQMMAQRSQQQ
;
A
#
# COMPACT_ATOMS: atom_id res chain seq x y z
N MET A 1 11.23 -13.78 -6.26
CA MET A 1 11.95 -14.79 -5.46
C MET A 1 11.05 -16.02 -5.30
N ARG A 2 10.86 -16.78 -6.37
CA ARG A 2 9.67 -17.63 -6.60
C ARG A 2 9.95 -19.13 -6.74
N HIS A 3 11.11 -19.62 -6.28
CA HIS A 3 11.59 -20.97 -6.63
C HIS A 3 12.30 -21.74 -5.51
N SER A 4 11.70 -21.81 -4.30
CA SER A 4 12.25 -22.70 -3.25
C SER A 4 11.22 -23.58 -2.53
N VAL A 5 9.98 -23.66 -3.01
CA VAL A 5 8.93 -24.48 -2.36
C VAL A 5 8.41 -25.53 -3.33
N MET A 6 9.26 -26.48 -3.76
CA MET A 6 8.77 -27.61 -4.58
C MET A 6 9.61 -28.90 -4.46
N ILE A 7 10.39 -29.15 -3.40
CA ILE A 7 11.00 -30.49 -3.20
C ILE A 7 11.07 -30.80 -1.70
N GLY A 8 10.17 -31.68 -1.23
CA GLY A 8 10.19 -32.18 0.14
C GLY A 8 8.88 -32.82 0.60
N ALA A 9 8.39 -33.83 -0.13
CA ALA A 9 7.35 -34.72 0.35
C ALA A 9 7.98 -35.91 1.11
N LEU A 10 7.19 -36.48 2.04
CA LEU A 10 7.29 -37.81 2.67
C LEU A 10 7.59 -37.80 4.18
N LEU A 11 6.51 -37.96 4.95
CA LEU A 11 6.32 -38.54 6.29
C LEU A 11 5.50 -37.64 7.23
N GLY A 12 4.23 -38.00 7.41
CA GLY A 12 3.44 -37.79 8.63
C GLY A 12 3.08 -36.35 9.02
N GLY A 13 1.86 -35.92 8.64
CA GLY A 13 1.06 -34.97 9.42
C GLY A 13 1.66 -33.57 9.62
N LEU A 14 2.10 -32.91 8.55
CA LEU A 14 2.57 -31.53 8.64
C LEU A 14 1.39 -30.55 8.67
N VAL A 15 1.13 -30.04 9.86
CA VAL A 15 0.30 -28.89 10.24
C VAL A 15 -0.15 -28.03 9.04
N LEU A 16 -1.39 -28.21 8.58
CA LEU A 16 -2.09 -27.23 7.73
C LEU A 16 -2.59 -26.06 8.58
N ALA A 17 -1.72 -25.42 9.37
CA ALA A 17 -2.07 -24.17 10.06
C ALA A 17 -1.88 -23.02 9.06
N GLY A 18 -2.96 -22.76 8.32
CA GLY A 18 -3.37 -21.47 7.78
C GLY A 18 -2.28 -20.58 7.17
N SER A 19 -2.04 -20.71 5.87
CA SER A 19 -1.72 -19.52 5.10
C SER A 19 -3.04 -18.82 4.75
N ALA A 20 -3.67 -18.19 5.76
CA ALA A 20 -4.52 -17.06 5.47
C ALA A 20 -3.59 -15.99 4.87
N SER A 21 -3.35 -16.05 3.56
CA SER A 21 -2.65 -15.00 2.85
C SER A 21 -3.58 -13.80 2.75
N ALA A 22 -3.82 -13.15 3.89
CA ALA A 22 -4.23 -11.76 3.95
C ALA A 22 -2.99 -10.89 3.73
N GLN A 23 -2.29 -11.10 2.61
CA GLN A 23 -1.04 -10.41 2.30
C GLN A 23 -1.24 -9.35 1.22
N ASP A 24 -2.46 -8.83 1.07
CA ASP A 24 -2.76 -7.71 0.18
C ASP A 24 -3.21 -6.46 0.96
N ALA A 25 -3.06 -6.47 2.29
CA ALA A 25 -3.24 -5.28 3.10
C ALA A 25 -1.91 -4.54 3.22
N MET A 26 -1.88 -3.30 2.75
CA MET A 26 -0.80 -2.35 3.03
C MET A 26 -0.49 -2.36 4.53
N SER A 27 0.80 -2.40 4.90
CA SER A 27 1.21 -2.37 6.31
C SER A 27 0.49 -1.24 7.04
N PRO A 28 -0.08 -1.49 8.24
CA PRO A 28 -0.77 -0.47 9.02
C PRO A 28 0.13 0.74 9.29
N GLU A 29 1.43 0.50 9.43
CA GLU A 29 2.45 1.53 9.63
C GLU A 29 2.58 2.46 8.42
N MET A 30 2.63 1.90 7.21
CA MET A 30 2.64 2.67 5.97
C MET A 30 1.36 3.48 5.78
N LYS A 31 0.21 2.94 6.19
CA LYS A 31 -1.08 3.66 6.16
C LYS A 31 -1.04 4.87 7.10
N GLN A 32 -0.48 4.71 8.29
CA GLN A 32 -0.33 5.82 9.23
C GLN A 32 0.65 6.87 8.71
N LEU A 33 1.79 6.48 8.16
CA LEU A 33 2.75 7.41 7.56
C LEU A 33 2.09 8.25 6.46
N PHE A 34 1.29 7.63 5.59
CA PHE A 34 0.53 8.35 4.58
C PHE A 34 -0.45 9.35 5.17
N VAL A 35 -1.31 8.92 6.10
CA VAL A 35 -2.32 9.80 6.70
C VAL A 35 -1.66 10.98 7.41
N GLN A 36 -0.62 10.74 8.21
CA GLN A 36 0.07 11.81 8.94
C GLN A 36 0.67 12.86 8.01
N ASN A 37 1.32 12.43 6.92
CA ASN A 37 2.03 13.35 6.04
C ASN A 37 1.12 14.02 4.99
N CYS A 38 0.01 13.38 4.60
CA CYS A 38 -0.83 13.84 3.50
C CYS A 38 -2.18 14.43 3.92
N ARG A 39 -2.59 14.34 5.20
CA ARG A 39 -3.93 14.78 5.64
C ARG A 39 -4.22 16.23 5.25
N GLN A 40 -3.27 17.13 5.47
CA GLN A 40 -3.47 18.55 5.18
C GLN A 40 -3.54 18.82 3.67
N ASP A 41 -2.62 18.24 2.89
CA ASP A 41 -2.64 18.36 1.43
C ASP A 41 -3.96 17.81 0.84
N LEU A 42 -4.43 16.65 1.32
CA LEU A 42 -5.69 16.08 0.86
C LEU A 42 -6.90 16.93 1.24
N ALA A 43 -6.90 17.55 2.42
CA ALA A 43 -7.95 18.47 2.82
C ALA A 43 -7.96 19.75 1.96
N THR A 44 -6.79 20.27 1.62
CA THR A 44 -6.65 21.47 0.78
C THR A 44 -7.02 21.22 -0.67
N TYR A 45 -6.55 20.13 -1.26
CA TYR A 45 -6.64 19.91 -2.71
C TYR A 45 -7.71 18.89 -3.13
N CYS A 46 -8.14 18.00 -2.23
CA CYS A 46 -9.01 16.86 -2.55
C CYS A 46 -10.26 16.73 -1.65
N SER A 47 -10.60 17.72 -0.83
CA SER A 47 -11.72 17.64 0.13
C SER A 47 -13.10 17.43 -0.50
N GLY A 48 -13.30 17.87 -1.75
CA GLY A 48 -14.55 17.64 -2.49
C GLY A 48 -14.61 16.32 -3.26
N VAL A 49 -13.58 15.47 -3.18
CA VAL A 49 -13.50 14.25 -3.97
C VAL A 49 -14.22 13.12 -3.26
N GLN A 50 -15.30 12.62 -3.86
CA GLN A 50 -16.01 11.47 -3.34
C GLN A 50 -15.14 10.21 -3.42
N PRO A 51 -14.96 9.47 -2.31
CA PRO A 51 -14.23 8.22 -2.31
C PRO A 51 -14.87 7.17 -3.24
N GLY A 52 -14.05 6.35 -3.88
CA GLY A 52 -14.49 5.30 -4.82
C GLY A 52 -13.87 5.46 -6.20
N ASN A 53 -13.90 4.39 -7.00
CA ASN A 53 -13.50 4.35 -8.42
C ASN A 53 -12.11 4.96 -8.73
N GLY A 54 -11.21 5.07 -7.75
CA GLY A 54 -9.92 5.73 -7.91
C GLY A 54 -9.96 7.25 -8.00
N ALA A 55 -11.09 7.92 -7.74
CA ALA A 55 -11.23 9.38 -7.85
C ALA A 55 -10.20 10.14 -7.01
N VAL A 56 -9.99 9.71 -5.76
CA VAL A 56 -8.97 10.29 -4.86
C VAL A 56 -7.56 10.11 -5.43
N LYS A 57 -7.26 8.97 -6.05
CA LYS A 57 -5.97 8.73 -6.71
C LYS A 57 -5.78 9.67 -7.91
N GLY A 58 -6.84 9.93 -8.67
CA GLY A 58 -6.86 10.94 -9.73
C GLY A 58 -6.53 12.33 -9.20
N CYS A 59 -7.21 12.78 -8.15
CA CYS A 59 -6.94 14.08 -7.52
C CYS A 59 -5.49 14.21 -7.04
N ILE A 60 -4.95 13.17 -6.40
CA ILE A 60 -3.56 13.14 -5.94
C ILE A 60 -2.61 13.29 -7.12
N ARG A 61 -2.83 12.58 -8.22
CA ARG A 61 -1.97 12.66 -9.43
C ARG A 61 -1.98 14.07 -10.00
N ASP A 62 -3.16 14.67 -10.12
CA ASP A 62 -3.34 15.96 -10.80
C ASP A 62 -2.78 17.12 -9.94
N ASN A 63 -2.81 16.98 -8.61
CA ASN A 63 -2.31 17.98 -7.66
C ASN A 63 -0.93 17.65 -7.06
N PHE A 64 -0.28 16.56 -7.47
CA PHE A 64 0.94 16.06 -6.82
C PHE A 64 2.03 17.12 -6.71
N ARG A 65 2.16 18.01 -7.69
CA ARG A 65 3.16 19.09 -7.69
C ARG A 65 2.91 20.12 -6.59
N SER A 66 1.67 20.34 -6.19
CA SER A 66 1.25 21.30 -5.16
C SER A 66 1.34 20.74 -3.74
N PHE A 67 1.50 19.43 -3.58
CA PHE A 67 1.61 18.80 -2.26
C PHE A 67 2.91 19.16 -1.55
N SER A 68 2.86 19.11 -0.23
CA SER A 68 4.04 19.25 0.62
C SER A 68 5.10 18.19 0.31
N GLN A 69 6.37 18.52 0.54
CA GLN A 69 7.47 17.57 0.42
C GLN A 69 7.30 16.30 1.27
N PRO A 70 6.85 16.36 2.54
CA PRO A 70 6.59 15.15 3.33
C PRO A 70 5.53 14.26 2.68
N CYS A 71 4.40 14.80 2.21
CA CYS A 71 3.38 13.99 1.54
C CYS A 71 3.90 13.35 0.24
N LYS A 72 4.64 14.11 -0.58
CA LYS A 72 5.29 13.59 -1.80
C LYS A 72 6.22 12.42 -1.48
N SER A 73 6.98 12.50 -0.38
CA SER A 73 7.87 11.42 0.06
C SER A 73 7.08 10.17 0.47
N ALA A 74 6.04 10.33 1.30
CA ALA A 74 5.19 9.23 1.74
C ALA A 74 4.52 8.51 0.55
N LEU A 75 4.01 9.27 -0.43
CA LEU A 75 3.43 8.74 -1.67
C LEU A 75 4.45 7.91 -2.48
N ARG A 76 5.70 8.39 -2.62
CA ARG A 76 6.76 7.63 -3.29
C ARG A 76 7.10 6.33 -2.56
N GLN A 77 7.19 6.38 -1.23
CA GLN A 77 7.46 5.19 -0.42
C GLN A 77 6.35 4.15 -0.57
N MET A 78 5.07 4.58 -0.57
CA MET A 78 3.95 3.69 -0.84
C MET A 78 4.03 3.02 -2.22
N MET A 79 4.43 3.76 -3.26
CA MET A 79 4.59 3.20 -4.61
C MET A 79 5.73 2.18 -4.66
N ALA A 80 6.87 2.48 -4.03
CA ALA A 80 8.02 1.58 -3.96
C ALA A 80 7.73 0.29 -3.17
N GLN A 81 6.86 0.36 -2.16
CA GLN A 81 6.43 -0.83 -1.42
C GLN A 81 5.55 -1.74 -2.27
N ARG A 82 4.67 -1.18 -3.10
CA ARG A 82 3.81 -2.00 -3.99
C ARG A 82 4.60 -2.77 -5.04
N SER A 83 5.73 -2.25 -5.53
CA SER A 83 6.59 -3.01 -6.45
C SER A 83 7.33 -4.18 -5.80
N GLN A 84 7.38 -4.25 -4.47
CA GLN A 84 7.92 -5.40 -3.74
C GLN A 84 6.85 -6.48 -3.51
N GLN A 85 5.58 -6.13 -3.71
CA GLN A 85 4.42 -7.01 -3.55
C GLN A 85 3.90 -7.56 -4.89
N GLN A 86 4.57 -7.23 -6.00
CA GLN A 86 4.34 -7.80 -7.34
C GLN A 86 5.51 -8.71 -7.73
#